data_AF-A0A353T1D3-F1
#
_entry.id   AF-A0A353T1D3-F1
#
_cell.length_a   1.000
_cell.length_b   1.000
_cell.length_c   1.000
_cell.angle_alpha   90.00
_cell.angle_beta   90.00
_cell.angle_gamma   90.00
#
_symmetry.space_group_name_H-M   'P 1'
#
loop_
_entity.id
_entity.type
_entity.pdbx_description
1 polymer ?
#
loop_
_entity_poly.entity_id
_entity_poly.type
_entity_poly.pdbx_seq_one_letter_code
_entity_poly.pdbx_strand_id
1 'polypeptide(L)'
;TTQVIFLFVGLLSGALVAGLSKPFIHLYSGVFGGGISTAAAREAALLIRVLAVTTIGGAYQGPCLFGLVKCGGDISFVFKNDTIFVFGVVLPSALIAASLGAPAWVVFACLKSDQILKCFVAVVKVNRFNWMKNLTHPGTGEPAEQPGIE
;
A
#
# COMPACT_ATOMS: atom_id res chain seq x y z
N THR A 1 4.65 -11.29 -15.02
CA THR A 1 3.21 -11.59 -15.19
C THR A 1 2.37 -11.06 -14.02
N THR A 2 2.62 -11.44 -12.77
CA THR A 2 1.80 -11.02 -11.60
C THR A 2 1.85 -9.52 -11.28
N GLN A 3 2.99 -8.85 -11.47
CA GLN A 3 3.14 -7.40 -11.25
C GLN A 3 2.19 -6.55 -12.12
N VAL A 4 1.99 -6.96 -13.37
CA VAL A 4 1.09 -6.27 -14.32
C VAL A 4 -0.36 -6.42 -13.88
N ILE A 5 -0.72 -7.58 -13.34
CA ILE A 5 -2.07 -7.82 -12.79
C ILE A 5 -2.33 -6.89 -11.61
N PHE A 6 -1.38 -6.73 -10.70
CA PHE A 6 -1.54 -5.81 -9.56
C PHE A 6 -1.67 -4.34 -9.99
N LEU A 7 -0.94 -3.92 -11.02
CA LEU A 7 -1.11 -2.58 -11.61
C LEU A 7 -2.48 -2.42 -12.26
N PHE A 8 -2.96 -3.42 -12.99
CA PHE A 8 -4.28 -3.38 -13.63
C PHE A 8 -5.41 -3.33 -12.60
N VAL A 9 -5.33 -4.17 -11.56
CA VAL A 9 -6.27 -4.15 -10.44
C VAL A 9 -6.22 -2.82 -9.70
N GLY A 10 -5.02 -2.26 -9.50
CA GLY A 10 -4.84 -0.94 -8.90
C GLY A 10 -5.48 0.17 -9.72
N LEU A 11 -5.29 0.15 -11.04
CA LEU A 11 -5.88 1.12 -11.95
C LEU A 11 -7.41 1.03 -11.96
N LEU A 12 -7.96 -0.19 -12.06
CA LEU A 12 -9.41 -0.42 -11.98
C LEU A 12 -9.98 0.03 -10.64
N SER A 13 -9.29 -0.27 -9.53
CA SER A 13 -9.72 0.13 -8.19
C SER A 13 -9.68 1.66 -8.01
N GLY A 14 -8.62 2.32 -8.48
CA GLY A 14 -8.52 3.78 -8.46
C GLY A 14 -9.59 4.45 -9.32
N ALA A 15 -9.85 3.92 -10.51
CA ALA A 15 -10.92 4.39 -11.39
C ALA A 15 -12.30 4.21 -10.77
N LEU A 16 -12.56 3.08 -10.12
CA LEU A 16 -13.81 2.81 -9.40
C LEU A 16 -14.00 3.77 -8.23
N VAL A 17 -12.95 4.02 -7.43
CA VAL A 17 -12.99 4.99 -6.32
C VAL A 17 -13.27 6.41 -6.84
N ALA A 18 -12.63 6.82 -7.93
CA ALA A 18 -12.88 8.12 -8.55
C ALA A 18 -14.31 8.23 -9.11
N GLY A 19 -14.83 7.16 -9.72
CA GLY A 19 -16.19 7.10 -10.27
C GLY A 19 -17.29 7.10 -9.20
N LEU A 20 -17.08 6.35 -8.12
CA LEU A 20 -18.01 6.26 -6.99
C LEU A 20 -17.92 7.44 -6.02
N SER A 21 -16.91 8.30 -6.14
CA SER A 21 -16.72 9.48 -5.28
C SER A 21 -17.97 10.37 -5.22
N LYS A 22 -18.59 10.68 -6.36
CA LYS A 22 -19.77 11.56 -6.45
C LYS A 22 -21.02 10.95 -5.78
N PRO A 23 -21.46 9.72 -6.12
CA PRO A 23 -22.61 9.13 -5.44
C PRO A 23 -22.35 8.91 -3.94
N PHE A 24 -21.11 8.64 -3.55
CA PHE A 24 -20.73 8.50 -2.14
C PHE A 24 -20.90 9.83 -1.38
N ILE A 25 -20.42 10.96 -1.90
CA ILE A 25 -20.62 12.27 -1.27
C ILE A 25 -22.11 12.67 -1.25
N HIS A 26 -22.87 12.32 -2.29
CA HIS A 26 -24.31 12.58 -2.37
C HIS A 26 -25.10 11.80 -1.30
N LEU A 27 -24.67 10.57 -0.99
CA LEU A 27 -25.27 9.75 0.05
C LEU A 27 -25.26 10.46 1.42
N TYR A 28 -24.14 11.10 1.77
CA TYR A 28 -24.01 11.83 3.03
C TYR A 28 -24.68 13.21 3.06
N SER A 29 -24.90 13.85 1.90
CA SER A 29 -25.51 15.18 1.82
C SER A 29 -27.03 15.14 1.58
N GLY A 30 -27.55 14.09 0.94
CA GLY A 30 -28.97 13.99 0.56
C GLY A 30 -29.75 12.89 1.27
N VAL A 31 -29.23 11.65 1.29
CA VAL A 31 -30.01 10.46 1.67
C VAL A 31 -30.11 10.25 3.18
N PHE A 32 -29.03 10.52 3.93
CA PHE A 32 -29.02 10.36 5.39
C PHE A 32 -29.45 11.61 6.17
N GLY A 33 -29.94 12.66 5.49
CA GLY A 33 -30.38 13.91 6.14
C GLY A 33 -29.29 14.68 6.88
N GLY A 34 -28.01 14.32 6.67
CA GLY A 34 -26.88 14.97 7.32
C GLY A 34 -26.55 16.30 6.65
N GLY A 35 -26.64 17.40 7.40
CA GLY A 35 -26.27 18.75 6.98
C GLY A 35 -24.76 18.92 6.76
N ILE A 36 -24.19 18.21 5.79
CA ILE A 36 -22.82 18.45 5.35
C ILE A 36 -22.77 19.83 4.68
N SER A 37 -21.93 20.70 5.23
CA SER A 37 -21.60 21.98 4.61
C SER A 37 -21.01 21.75 3.21
N THR A 38 -21.39 22.60 2.25
CA THR A 38 -20.88 22.55 0.87
C THR A 38 -19.35 22.63 0.81
N ALA A 39 -18.73 23.32 1.76
CA ALA A 39 -17.28 23.38 1.92
C ALA A 39 -16.67 22.01 2.27
N ALA A 40 -17.28 21.27 3.21
CA ALA A 40 -16.82 19.95 3.61
C ALA A 40 -16.98 18.91 2.48
N ALA A 41 -18.07 18.98 1.70
CA ALA A 41 -18.27 18.11 0.53
C ALA A 41 -17.19 18.34 -0.54
N ARG A 42 -16.79 19.60 -0.76
CA ARG A 42 -15.72 19.96 -1.70
C ARG A 42 -14.36 19.43 -1.25
N GLU A 43 -14.01 19.60 0.01
CA GLU A 43 -12.75 19.07 0.57
C GLU A 43 -12.73 17.53 0.53
N ALA A 44 -13.83 16.87 0.88
CA ALA A 44 -13.96 15.42 0.76
C ALA A 44 -13.72 14.92 -0.67
N ALA A 45 -14.22 15.63 -1.68
CA ALA A 45 -13.96 15.30 -3.08
C ALA A 45 -12.47 15.38 -3.44
N LEU A 46 -11.73 16.37 -2.91
CA LEU A 46 -10.30 16.48 -3.11
C LEU A 46 -9.54 15.33 -2.44
N LEU A 47 -9.90 14.99 -1.20
CA LEU A 47 -9.32 13.86 -0.47
C LEU A 47 -9.57 12.53 -1.18
N ILE A 48 -10.79 12.31 -1.69
CA ILE A 48 -11.12 11.09 -2.43
C ILE A 48 -10.34 11.00 -3.75
N ARG A 49 -10.07 12.14 -4.42
CA ARG A 49 -9.20 12.15 -5.62
C ARG A 49 -7.76 11.77 -5.27
N VAL A 50 -7.21 12.31 -4.18
CA VAL A 50 -5.89 11.92 -3.69
C VAL A 50 -5.86 10.43 -3.35
N LEU A 51 -6.89 9.93 -2.66
CA LEU A 51 -7.05 8.51 -2.36
C LEU A 51 -7.06 7.67 -3.63
N ALA A 52 -7.87 8.03 -4.63
CA ALA A 52 -7.96 7.29 -5.89
C ALA A 52 -6.61 7.10 -6.57
N VAL A 53 -5.77 8.14 -6.58
CA VAL A 53 -4.40 8.07 -7.13
C VAL A 53 -3.51 7.18 -6.27
N THR A 54 -3.54 7.36 -4.94
CA THR A 54 -2.66 6.62 -4.01
C THR A 54 -3.01 5.12 -3.94
N THR A 55 -4.29 4.77 -4.08
CA THR A 55 -4.80 3.39 -4.11
C THR A 55 -4.18 2.58 -5.25
N ILE A 56 -3.83 3.21 -6.38
CA ILE A 56 -3.14 2.53 -7.48
C ILE A 56 -1.77 2.02 -7.01
N GLY A 57 -1.01 2.86 -6.29
CA GLY A 57 0.27 2.49 -5.72
C GLY A 57 0.14 1.45 -4.60
N GLY A 58 -0.85 1.62 -3.72
CA GLY A 58 -1.14 0.68 -2.63
C GLY A 58 -1.51 -0.72 -3.13
N ALA A 59 -2.27 -0.82 -4.23
CA ALA A 59 -2.65 -2.10 -4.83
C ALA A 59 -1.46 -2.86 -5.42
N TYR A 60 -0.37 -2.19 -5.78
CA TYR A 60 0.88 -2.84 -6.17
C TYR A 60 1.77 -3.15 -4.97
N GLN A 61 2.01 -2.14 -4.13
CA GLN A 61 2.94 -2.23 -3.01
C GLN A 61 2.49 -3.26 -1.96
N GLY A 62 1.20 -3.32 -1.64
CA GLY A 62 0.65 -4.23 -0.63
C GLY A 62 0.94 -5.70 -0.98
N PRO A 63 0.46 -6.22 -2.12
CA PRO A 63 0.75 -7.59 -2.54
C PRO A 63 2.25 -7.87 -2.73
N CYS A 64 3.03 -6.92 -3.23
CA CYS A 64 4.45 -7.15 -3.48
C CYS A 64 5.30 -7.18 -2.20
N LEU A 65 5.18 -6.18 -1.32
CA LEU A 65 6.00 -6.13 -0.09
C LEU A 65 5.42 -6.99 1.03
N PHE A 66 4.13 -6.86 1.32
CA PHE A 66 3.49 -7.60 2.42
C PHE A 66 3.06 -9.01 2.05
N GLY A 67 2.75 -9.26 0.77
CA GLY A 67 2.50 -10.61 0.27
C GLY A 67 3.80 -11.32 -0.09
N LEU A 68 4.39 -10.98 -1.24
CA LEU A 68 5.51 -11.74 -1.81
C LEU A 68 6.78 -11.70 -0.96
N VAL A 69 7.31 -10.50 -0.65
CA VAL A 69 8.59 -10.36 0.05
C VAL A 69 8.51 -10.89 1.49
N LYS A 70 7.39 -10.64 2.18
CA LYS A 70 7.15 -11.17 3.53
C LYS A 70 7.06 -12.70 3.53
N CYS A 71 6.28 -13.28 2.61
CA CYS A 71 6.15 -14.74 2.49
C CYS A 71 7.45 -15.42 2.01
N GLY A 72 8.31 -14.72 1.28
CA GLY A 72 9.64 -15.24 0.88
C GLY A 72 10.70 -15.25 1.99
N GLY A 73 10.37 -14.79 3.20
CA GLY A 73 11.25 -14.85 4.37
C GLY A 73 12.09 -13.59 4.61
N ASP A 74 11.82 -12.47 3.91
CA ASP A 74 12.54 -11.19 4.10
C ASP A 74 11.68 -10.14 4.85
N ILE A 75 11.15 -10.55 6.01
CA ILE A 75 10.24 -9.73 6.84
C ILE A 75 10.96 -8.48 7.39
N SER A 76 12.22 -8.63 7.80
CA SER A 76 13.02 -7.54 8.37
C SER A 76 13.25 -6.40 7.37
N PHE A 77 13.36 -6.71 6.07
CA PHE A 77 13.44 -5.68 5.03
C PHE A 77 12.14 -4.88 4.94
N VAL A 78 10.98 -5.56 4.90
CA VAL A 78 9.67 -4.91 4.82
C VAL A 78 9.46 -3.97 6.00
N PHE A 79 9.78 -4.43 7.20
CA PHE A 79 9.65 -3.63 8.42
C PHE A 79 10.58 -2.41 8.44
N LYS A 80 11.87 -2.59 8.10
CA LYS A 80 12.82 -1.47 8.03
C LYS A 80 12.41 -0.44 6.98
N ASN A 81 11.99 -0.91 5.81
CA ASN A 81 11.50 -0.04 4.73
C ASN A 81 10.29 0.77 5.20
N ASP A 82 9.30 0.12 5.83
CA ASP A 82 8.11 0.77 6.32
C ASP A 82 8.43 1.87 7.35
N THR A 83 9.26 1.53 8.34
CA THR A 83 9.72 2.46 9.38
C THR A 83 10.47 3.66 8.81
N ILE A 84 11.40 3.46 7.87
CA ILE A 84 12.18 4.56 7.28
C ILE A 84 11.27 5.51 6.49
N PHE A 85 10.35 4.98 5.68
CA PHE A 85 9.45 5.84 4.92
C PHE A 85 8.48 6.59 5.82
N VAL A 86 7.89 5.92 6.83
CA VAL A 86 6.94 6.57 7.73
C VAL A 86 7.62 7.66 8.58
N PHE A 87 8.70 7.31 9.29
CA PHE A 87 9.35 8.25 10.20
C PHE A 87 10.27 9.25 9.48
N GLY A 88 10.89 8.86 8.37
CA GLY A 88 11.83 9.70 7.65
C GLY A 88 11.20 10.61 6.59
N VAL A 89 10.06 10.23 6.02
CA VAL A 89 9.46 10.98 4.88
C VAL A 89 8.02 11.40 5.18
N VAL A 90 7.16 10.48 5.57
CA VAL A 90 5.71 10.73 5.69
C VAL A 90 5.41 11.67 6.84
N LEU A 91 5.86 11.34 8.05
CA LEU A 91 5.58 12.14 9.24
C LEU A 91 6.24 13.53 9.16
N PRO A 92 7.53 13.66 8.77
CA PRO A 92 8.15 14.98 8.63
C PRO A 92 7.46 15.83 7.56
N SER A 93 7.16 15.26 6.38
CA SER A 93 6.50 16.02 5.31
C SER A 93 5.08 16.47 5.69
N ALA A 94 4.31 15.61 6.37
CA ALA A 94 2.97 15.95 6.85
C ALA A 94 3.01 17.05 7.92
N LEU A 95 3.95 16.99 8.86
CA LEU A 95 4.13 18.00 9.91
C LEU A 95 4.55 19.36 9.31
N ILE A 96 5.46 19.36 8.33
CA ILE A 96 5.87 20.58 7.62
C ILE A 96 4.70 21.16 6.83
N ALA A 97 3.94 20.33 6.10
CA ALA A 97 2.76 20.80 5.37
C ALA A 97 1.71 21.40 6.31
N ALA A 98 1.47 20.76 7.46
CA ALA A 98 0.54 21.26 8.47
C ALA A 98 1.03 22.57 9.13
N SER A 99 2.31 22.69 9.44
CA SER A 99 2.87 23.89 10.09
C SER A 99 2.90 25.11 9.16
N LEU A 100 2.99 24.89 7.84
CA LEU A 100 2.88 25.93 6.82
C LEU A 100 1.43 26.37 6.52
N GLY A 101 0.43 25.79 7.20
CA GLY A 101 -0.97 26.07 6.95
C GLY A 101 -1.46 25.58 5.58
N ALA A 102 -0.83 24.54 5.03
CA ALA A 102 -1.25 23.98 3.75
C ALA A 102 -2.68 23.43 3.84
N PRO A 103 -3.45 23.44 2.74
CA PRO A 103 -4.81 22.92 2.73
C PRO A 103 -4.83 21.41 3.05
N ALA A 104 -5.94 20.95 3.62
CA ALA A 104 -6.07 19.58 4.15
C ALA A 104 -5.72 18.49 3.12
N TRP A 105 -6.05 18.70 1.85
CA TRP A 105 -5.72 17.77 0.77
C TRP A 105 -4.21 17.60 0.54
N VAL A 106 -3.39 18.63 0.78
CA VAL A 106 -1.92 18.58 0.65
C VAL A 106 -1.33 17.78 1.80
N VAL A 107 -1.75 18.07 3.03
CA VAL A 107 -1.32 17.33 4.22
C VAL A 107 -1.68 15.85 4.07
N PHE A 108 -2.88 15.58 3.56
CA PHE A 108 -3.33 14.23 3.28
C PHE A 108 -2.54 13.54 2.15
N ALA A 109 -2.17 14.28 1.10
CA ALA A 109 -1.29 13.77 0.06
C ALA A 109 0.11 13.44 0.60
N CYS A 110 0.68 14.26 1.48
CA CYS A 110 1.94 13.96 2.17
C CYS A 110 1.82 12.68 3.01
N LEU A 111 0.72 12.53 3.77
CA LEU A 111 0.45 11.33 4.56
C LEU A 111 0.32 10.06 3.72
N LYS A 112 -0.22 10.16 2.50
CA LYS A 112 -0.43 9.03 1.59
C LYS A 112 0.68 8.85 0.55
N SER A 113 1.69 9.71 0.55
CA SER A 113 2.83 9.66 -0.38
C SER A 113 3.64 8.36 -0.23
N ASP A 114 3.57 7.74 0.95
CA ASP A 114 4.23 6.48 1.29
C ASP A 114 3.88 5.35 0.33
N GLN A 115 2.64 5.31 -0.15
CA GLN A 115 2.13 4.26 -1.03
C GLN A 115 2.82 4.30 -2.40
N ILE A 116 3.15 5.50 -2.90
CA ILE A 116 3.85 5.68 -4.18
C ILE A 116 5.35 5.45 -4.00
N LEU A 117 5.95 6.02 -2.95
CA LEU A 117 7.38 5.89 -2.71
C LEU A 117 7.80 4.45 -2.43
N LYS A 118 7.02 3.71 -1.63
CA LYS A 118 7.27 2.29 -1.35
C LYS A 118 7.01 1.42 -2.58
N CYS A 119 6.13 1.82 -3.49
CA CYS A 119 5.91 1.13 -4.76
C CYS A 119 7.19 1.08 -5.60
N PHE A 120 7.95 2.19 -5.69
CA PHE A 120 9.26 2.20 -6.37
C PHE A 120 10.26 1.22 -5.75
N VAL A 121 10.37 1.22 -4.41
CA VAL A 121 11.28 0.28 -3.71
C VAL A 121 10.83 -1.16 -3.91
N ALA A 122 9.52 -1.42 -3.94
CA ALA A 122 8.96 -2.74 -4.22
C ALA A 122 9.34 -3.25 -5.61
N VAL A 123 9.26 -2.42 -6.65
CA VAL A 123 9.70 -2.79 -8.02
C VAL A 123 11.17 -3.23 -8.01
N VAL A 124 12.05 -2.42 -7.41
CA VAL A 124 13.49 -2.73 -7.38
C VAL A 124 13.78 -4.01 -6.60
N LYS A 125 13.13 -4.21 -5.43
CA LYS A 125 13.35 -5.37 -4.58
C LYS A 125 12.83 -6.66 -5.22
N VAL A 126 11.63 -6.63 -5.80
CA VAL A 126 11.04 -7.82 -6.45
C VAL A 126 11.86 -8.21 -7.68
N ASN A 127 12.32 -7.24 -8.48
CA ASN A 127 13.14 -7.52 -9.66
C ASN A 127 14.56 -8.04 -9.33
N ARG A 128 15.04 -7.83 -8.10
CA ARG A 128 16.33 -8.35 -7.64
C ARG A 128 16.31 -9.81 -7.16
N PHE A 129 15.14 -10.44 -7.04
CA PHE A 129 14.91 -11.83 -6.57
C PHE A 129 15.60 -12.28 -5.27
N ASN A 130 16.41 -11.42 -4.63
CA ASN A 130 17.10 -11.62 -3.36
C ASN A 130 16.16 -11.49 -2.14
N TRP A 131 14.91 -11.86 -2.32
CA TRP A 131 13.88 -11.88 -1.29
C TRP A 131 13.44 -13.31 -0.99
N MET A 132 13.67 -14.27 -1.90
CA MET A 132 13.39 -15.69 -1.70
C MET A 132 14.53 -16.32 -0.90
N LYS A 133 14.35 -16.44 0.41
CA LYS A 133 15.25 -17.23 1.25
C LYS A 133 14.75 -18.67 1.28
N ASN A 134 15.65 -19.63 1.11
CA ASN A 134 15.30 -21.04 1.24
C ASN A 134 14.96 -21.32 2.71
N LEU A 135 13.68 -21.55 3.00
CA LEU A 135 13.18 -21.81 4.35
C LEU A 135 13.35 -23.30 4.73
N THR A 136 13.63 -24.16 3.76
CA THR A 136 14.03 -25.55 3.99
C THR A 136 15.52 -25.56 4.34
N HIS A 137 15.83 -25.71 5.63
CA HIS A 137 17.14 -26.23 6.01
C HIS A 137 17.23 -27.68 5.52
N PRO A 138 18.24 -28.08 4.73
CA PRO A 138 18.64 -29.48 4.66
C PRO A 138 19.38 -29.82 5.96
N GLY A 139 18.63 -30.09 7.00
CA GLY A 139 19.10 -30.72 8.24
C GLY A 139 17.90 -31.46 8.79
N THR A 140 17.83 -32.78 8.81
CA THR A 140 18.86 -33.79 8.99
C THR A 140 18.43 -35.02 8.20
N GLY A 141 19.32 -35.55 7.37
CA GLY A 141 19.19 -36.93 6.94
C GLY A 141 19.38 -37.82 8.16
N GLU A 142 18.30 -38.13 8.88
CA GLU A 142 18.18 -39.48 9.43
C GLU A 142 18.07 -40.41 8.22
N PRO A 143 19.00 -41.36 8.03
CA PRO A 143 18.83 -42.37 7.02
C PRO A 143 17.55 -43.13 7.37
N ALA A 144 16.58 -43.12 6.44
CA ALA A 144 15.38 -43.92 6.55
C ALA A 144 15.78 -45.38 6.84
N GLU A 145 15.40 -45.85 8.02
CA GLU A 145 15.50 -47.24 8.43
C GLU A 145 14.90 -48.12 7.33
N GLN A 146 15.77 -48.88 6.64
CA GLN A 146 15.33 -49.90 5.71
C GLN A 146 14.76 -51.04 6.55
N PRO A 147 13.47 -51.43 6.38
CA PRO A 147 12.97 -52.62 7.04
C PRO A 147 13.75 -53.81 6.48
N GLY A 148 14.61 -54.38 7.32
CA GLY A 148 15.34 -55.60 7.04
C GLY A 148 14.35 -56.72 6.69
N ILE A 149 14.51 -57.25 5.48
CA ILE A 149 13.94 -58.53 5.08
C ILE A 149 14.92 -59.59 5.62
N GLU A 150 14.56 -60.23 6.73
CA GLU A 150 14.95 -61.61 7.06
C GLU A 150 13.68 -62.40 7.37
#